data_AF-A0A170STV7-F1
#
_entry.id   AF-A0A170STV7-F1
#
_cell.length_a   1.000
_cell.length_b   1.000
_cell.length_c   1.000
_cell.angle_alpha   90.00
_cell.angle_beta   90.00
_cell.angle_gamma   90.00
#
_symmetry.space_group_name_H-M   'P 1'
#
loop_
_entity.id
_entity.type
_entity.pdbx_description
1 polymer ?
#
loop_
_entity_poly.entity_id
_entity_poly.type
_entity_poly.pdbx_seq_one_letter_code
_entity_poly.pdbx_strand_id
1 'polypeptide(L)' 'MTCVYDVTGEYDIIVVAKFRNREDMNRFVKSVLSIDGVEKTNTHVALEIVKEDFRLEP' A
#
# COMPACT_ATOMS: atom_id res chain seq x y z
N MET A 1 7.62 0.78 2.44
CA MET A 1 6.31 0.54 3.08
C MET A 1 6.21 1.50 4.25
N THR A 2 5.13 2.28 4.34
CA THR A 2 4.96 3.33 5.37
C THR A 2 3.97 2.88 6.44
N CYS A 3 2.82 2.34 6.02
CA CYS A 3 1.78 1.84 6.91
C CYS A 3 1.19 0.54 6.37
N VAL A 4 0.73 -0.33 7.28
CA VAL A 4 -0.02 -1.55 7.00
C VAL A 4 -1.19 -1.60 7.95
N TYR A 5 -2.38 -1.82 7.42
CA TYR A 5 -3.62 -1.91 8.19
C TYR A 5 -4.30 -3.23 7.88
N ASP A 6 -4.69 -3.94 8.94
CA ASP A 6 -5.68 -5.00 8.87
C ASP A 6 -7.06 -4.33 8.90
N VAL A 7 -7.91 -4.64 7.92
CA VAL A 7 -9.19 -3.96 7.73
C VAL A 7 -10.28 -4.96 7.40
N THR A 8 -11.51 -4.60 7.75
CA THR A 8 -12.70 -5.31 7.26
C THR A 8 -13.13 -4.73 5.92
N GLY A 9 -13.58 -5.55 4.98
CA GLY A 9 -14.15 -5.09 3.72
C GLY A 9 -13.91 -6.06 2.57
N GLU A 10 -13.81 -5.53 1.35
CA GLU A 10 -13.48 -6.34 0.17
C GLU A 10 -12.03 -6.84 0.15
N TYR A 11 -11.15 -6.20 0.93
CA TYR A 11 -9.75 -6.57 1.08
C TYR A 11 -9.43 -6.65 2.57
N ASP A 12 -8.57 -7.59 2.95
CA ASP A 12 -8.18 -7.79 4.35
C ASP A 12 -7.05 -6.84 4.79
N ILE A 13 -6.23 -6.38 3.83
CA ILE A 13 -5.03 -5.58 4.13
C ILE A 13 -4.96 -4.35 3.22
N ILE A 14 -4.71 -3.18 3.83
CA ILE A 14 -4.34 -1.96 3.12
C ILE A 14 -2.88 -1.61 3.44
N VAL A 15 -2.08 -1.44 2.38
CA VAL A 15 -0.69 -1.01 2.48
C VAL A 15 -0.52 0.36 1.84
N VAL A 16 0.07 1.30 2.58
CA VAL A 16 0.51 2.60 2.05
C VAL A 16 2.02 2.56 1.85
N ALA A 17 2.49 2.81 0.64
CA ALA A 17 3.90 2.80 0.30
C ALA A 17 4.25 3.94 -0.69
N LYS A 18 5.48 4.43 -0.57
CA LYS A 18 6.03 5.48 -1.44
C LYS A 18 7.25 4.95 -2.17
N PHE A 19 7.40 5.32 -3.43
CA PHE A 19 8.47 4.86 -4.31
C PHE A 19 9.08 6.06 -5.05
N ARG A 20 10.38 5.97 -5.38
CA ARG A 20 11.06 7.01 -6.14
C ARG A 20 10.69 7.01 -7.62
N ASN A 21 10.32 5.85 -8.15
CA ASN A 21 10.00 5.62 -9.55
C ASN A 21 9.01 4.44 -9.70
N ARG A 22 8.54 4.23 -10.93
CA ARG A 22 7.54 3.19 -11.25
C ARG A 22 8.14 1.79 -11.19
N GLU A 23 9.42 1.64 -11.47
CA GLU A 23 10.14 0.36 -11.43
C GLU A 23 10.20 -0.19 -10.00
N ASP A 24 10.48 0.65 -9.02
CA ASP A 24 10.48 0.32 -7.60
C ASP A 24 9.07 -0.12 -7.14
N MET A 25 8.03 0.62 -7.55
CA MET A 25 6.64 0.26 -7.26
C MET A 25 6.26 -1.09 -7.87
N ASN A 26 6.61 -1.33 -9.13
CA ASN A 26 6.29 -2.58 -9.81
C ASN A 26 7.00 -3.79 -9.18
N ARG A 27 8.27 -3.64 -8.79
CA ARG A 27 9.00 -4.68 -8.05
C ARG A 27 8.33 -4.98 -6.71
N PHE A 28 7.91 -3.94 -6.00
CA PHE A 28 7.19 -4.10 -4.74
C PHE A 28 5.87 -4.86 -4.92
N VAL A 29 5.00 -4.44 -5.86
CA VAL A 29 3.71 -5.11 -6.10
C VAL A 29 3.90 -6.59 -6.44
N LYS A 30 4.89 -6.92 -7.29
CA LYS A 30 5.24 -8.31 -7.61
C LYS A 30 5.73 -9.09 -6.40
N SER A 31 6.53 -8.47 -5.53
CA SER A 31 6.99 -9.12 -4.30
C SER A 31 5.84 -9.41 -3.34
N VAL A 32 4.86 -8.50 -3.23
CA VAL A 32 3.67 -8.72 -2.40
C VAL A 32 2.82 -9.85 -2.95
N LEU A 33 2.58 -9.88 -4.26
CA LEU A 33 1.86 -10.98 -4.93
C LEU A 33 2.55 -12.35 -4.81
N SER A 34 3.84 -12.39 -4.48
CA SER A 34 4.57 -13.65 -4.29
C SER A 34 4.50 -14.20 -2.86
N ILE A 35 3.91 -13.45 -1.93
CA ILE A 35 3.73 -13.88 -0.54
C ILE A 35 2.65 -14.96 -0.50
N ASP A 36 2.94 -16.08 0.16
CA ASP A 36 1.97 -17.14 0.36
C ASP A 36 0.74 -16.62 1.11
N GLY A 37 -0.45 -16.97 0.62
CA GLY A 37 -1.73 -16.45 1.10
C GLY A 37 -2.19 -15.12 0.51
N VAL A 38 -1.37 -14.43 -0.30
CA VAL A 38 -1.84 -13.24 -1.05
C VAL A 38 -2.55 -13.69 -2.33
N GLU A 39 -3.88 -13.69 -2.30
CA GLU A 39 -4.68 -14.12 -3.45
C GLU A 39 -4.72 -13.06 -4.57
N LYS A 40 -4.80 -11.79 -4.20
CA LYS A 40 -4.92 -10.67 -5.15
C LYS A 40 -4.42 -9.38 -4.54
N THR A 41 -3.91 -8.49 -5.38
CA THR A 41 -3.64 -7.09 -5.01
C THR A 41 -4.45 -6.14 -5.88
N ASN A 42 -4.91 -5.03 -5.30
CA ASN A 42 -5.47 -3.91 -6.04
C ASN A 42 -4.63 -2.66 -5.74
N THR A 43 -3.99 -2.10 -6.77
CA THR A 43 -3.02 -1.00 -6.61
C THR A 43 -3.65 0.33 -7.03
N HIS A 44 -3.78 1.24 -6.07
CA HIS A 44 -4.17 2.62 -6.31
C HIS A 44 -2.94 3.53 -6.24
N VAL A 45 -2.78 4.43 -7.22
CA VAL A 45 -1.66 5.37 -7.28
C VAL A 45 -2.17 6.77 -6.97
N ALA A 46 -1.70 7.36 -5.87
CA ALA A 46 -1.97 8.77 -5.57
C ALA A 46 -1.19 9.66 -6.54
N LEU A 47 -1.89 10.54 -7.25
CA LEU A 47 -1.28 11.50 -8.18
C LEU A 47 -0.77 12.76 -7.46
N GLU A 48 -1.45 13.15 -6.38
CA GLU A 48 -1.12 14.30 -5.54
C GLU A 48 -1.44 13.97 -4.07
N ILE A 49 -0.65 14.54 -3.15
CA ILE A 49 -0.89 14.45 -1.72
C ILE A 49 -1.52 15.77 -1.25
N VAL A 50 -2.84 15.81 -1.18
CA VAL A 50 -3.57 17.00 -0.70
C VAL A 50 -3.39 17.19 0.82
N LYS A 51 -3.40 16.08 1.57
CA LYS A 51 -3.16 16.06 3.01
C LYS A 51 -2.55 14.73 3.43
N GLU A 52 -1.52 14.77 4.25
CA GLU A 52 -0.92 13.60 4.89
C GLU A 52 -0.38 14.04 6.26
N ASP A 53 -0.89 13.43 7.33
CA ASP A 53 -0.44 13.67 8.70
C ASP A 53 -0.46 12.35 9.45
N PHE A 54 0.66 11.99 10.07
CA PHE A 54 0.84 10.73 10.79
C PHE A 54 0.71 10.88 12.30
N ARG A 55 0.45 12.10 12.78
CA ARG A 55 0.27 12.35 14.21
C ARG A 55 -1.08 11.80 14.65
N LEU A 56 -1.08 11.14 15.80
CA LEU A 56 -2.31 10.88 16.53
C LEU A 56 -2.68 12.18 17.25
N GLU A 57 -3.76 12.83 16.82
CA GLU A 57 -4.34 13.91 17.62
C GLU A 57 -4.96 13.29 18.89
N PRO A 58 -4.72 13.89 20.06
CA PRO A 58 -5.19 13.37 21.34
C PRO A 58 -6.72 13.39 21.48
#